data_AF-A0A7J8N486-F1
#
_entry.id   AF-A0A7J8N486-F1
#
_cell.length_a   1.000
_cell.length_b   1.000
_cell.length_c   1.000
_cell.angle_alpha   90.00
_cell.angle_beta   90.00
_cell.angle_gamma   90.00
#
_symmetry.space_group_name_H-M   'P 1'
#
loop_
_entity.id
_entity.type
_entity.pdbx_description
1 polymer ?
#
loop_
_entity_poly.entity_id
_entity_poly.type
_entity_poly.pdbx_seq_one_letter_code
_entity_poly.pdbx_strand_id
1 'polypeptide(L)'
;NHPQFAENFQLKLSEFQNNFLNAVADLHQKLESDLSELGVTKIDDILLNVRDAEFTGLELSWMKEKLTNNREKILEHETMIKMLEETIRQTNLEL
;
A
#
# COMPACT_ATOMS: atom_id res chain seq x y z
N ASN A 1 -4.72 23.09 -12.98
CA ASN A 1 -5.74 22.17 -12.44
C ASN A 1 -5.05 20.88 -12.03
N HIS A 2 -4.77 20.73 -10.74
CA HIS A 2 -4.16 19.51 -10.20
C HIS A 2 -5.28 18.45 -10.06
N PRO A 3 -5.15 17.24 -10.60
CA PRO A 3 -6.25 16.28 -10.76
C PRO A 3 -6.63 15.53 -9.47
N GLN A 4 -6.37 16.11 -8.30
CA GLN A 4 -6.36 15.39 -7.02
C GLN A 4 -7.62 15.60 -6.15
N PHE A 5 -8.64 16.31 -6.63
CA PHE A 5 -9.85 16.56 -5.84
C PHE A 5 -11.12 16.30 -6.66
N ALA A 6 -12.04 15.53 -6.08
CA ALA A 6 -13.37 15.30 -6.66
C ALA A 6 -14.14 16.62 -6.79
N GLU A 7 -15.04 16.73 -7.78
CA GLU A 7 -15.85 17.94 -8.05
C GLU A 7 -16.67 18.42 -6.84
N ASN A 8 -16.86 17.57 -5.83
CA ASN A 8 -17.65 17.83 -4.62
C ASN A 8 -16.80 18.12 -3.37
N PHE A 9 -15.48 18.29 -3.50
CA PHE A 9 -14.58 18.45 -2.36
C PHE A 9 -14.69 19.85 -1.73
N GLN A 10 -15.63 20.03 -0.79
CA GLN A 10 -15.82 21.28 -0.04
C GLN A 10 -14.97 21.31 1.24
N LEU A 11 -13.70 21.71 1.11
CA LEU A 11 -12.82 22.01 2.23
C LEU A 11 -13.21 23.34 2.91
N LYS A 12 -14.24 23.36 3.76
CA LYS A 12 -14.53 24.52 4.64
C LYS A 12 -14.09 24.34 6.09
N LEU A 13 -13.54 23.17 6.46
CA LEU A 13 -13.01 22.90 7.80
C LEU A 13 -11.50 22.67 7.73
N SER A 14 -10.75 23.58 8.34
CA SER A 14 -9.29 23.54 8.47
C SER A 14 -8.77 22.25 9.13
N GLU A 15 -9.53 21.64 10.02
CA GLU A 15 -9.23 20.32 10.60
C GLU A 15 -9.22 19.22 9.53
N PHE A 16 -10.13 19.28 8.56
CA PHE A 16 -10.20 18.30 7.48
C PHE A 16 -9.03 18.46 6.50
N GLN A 17 -8.60 19.71 6.26
CA GLN A 17 -7.40 20.00 5.47
C GLN A 17 -6.12 19.48 6.14
N ASN A 18 -5.99 19.64 7.46
CA ASN A 18 -4.84 19.13 8.19
C ASN A 18 -4.83 17.60 8.27
N ASN A 19 -5.97 16.98 8.55
CA ASN A 19 -6.06 15.51 8.57
C ASN A 19 -5.78 14.93 7.18
N PHE A 20 -6.24 15.61 6.13
CA PHE A 20 -5.93 15.27 4.75
C PHE A 20 -4.43 15.37 4.43
N LEU A 21 -3.81 16.52 4.74
CA LEU A 21 -2.38 16.72 4.49
C LEU A 21 -1.51 15.75 5.29
N ASN A 22 -1.88 15.46 6.54
CA ASN A 22 -1.19 14.49 7.37
C ASN A 22 -1.36 13.07 6.83
N ALA A 23 -2.57 12.67 6.41
CA ALA A 23 -2.79 11.37 5.80
C ALA A 23 -1.98 11.22 4.50
N VAL A 24 -1.96 12.24 3.65
CA VAL A 24 -1.15 12.24 2.42
C VAL A 24 0.35 12.22 2.72
N ALA A 25 0.81 12.95 3.73
CA ALA A 25 2.22 12.97 4.14
C ALA A 25 2.67 11.63 4.75
N ASP A 26 1.88 11.04 5.64
CA ASP A 26 2.14 9.72 6.22
C ASP A 26 2.17 8.63 5.14
N LEU A 27 1.26 8.73 4.17
CA LEU A 27 1.21 7.83 3.02
C LEU A 27 2.43 8.03 2.11
N HIS A 28 2.83 9.27 1.83
CA HIS A 28 4.02 9.58 1.03
C HIS A 28 5.30 9.07 1.70
N GLN A 29 5.45 9.28 3.01
CA GLN A 29 6.61 8.82 3.78
C GLN A 29 6.69 7.28 3.79
N LYS A 30 5.55 6.59 3.91
CA LYS A 30 5.48 5.12 3.80
C LYS A 30 5.73 4.60 2.37
N LEU A 31 5.52 5.43 1.34
CA LEU A 31 5.83 5.09 -0.05
C LEU A 31 7.28 5.40 -0.43
N GLU A 32 7.91 6.39 0.21
CA GLU A 32 9.34 6.70 0.08
C GLU A 32 10.22 5.68 0.80
N SER A 33 9.74 5.07 1.89
CA SER A 33 10.35 3.83 2.38
C SER A 33 10.17 2.75 1.32
N ASP A 34 11.25 2.05 0.99
CA ASP A 34 11.26 1.06 -0.08
C ASP A 34 10.09 0.08 0.10
N LEU A 35 9.11 0.14 -0.80
CA LEU A 35 7.91 -0.69 -0.73
C LEU A 35 8.26 -2.19 -0.75
N SER A 36 9.45 -2.54 -1.24
CA SER A 36 9.98 -3.90 -1.21
C SER A 36 10.40 -4.38 0.19
N GLU A 37 10.64 -3.47 1.13
CA GLU A 37 10.90 -3.77 2.55
C GLU A 37 9.60 -3.89 3.39
N LEU A 38 8.46 -3.53 2.81
CA LEU A 38 7.16 -3.68 3.48
C LEU A 38 6.61 -5.08 3.20
N GLY A 39 6.49 -5.90 4.26
CA GLY A 39 5.77 -7.17 4.15
C GLY A 39 4.29 -6.99 3.81
N VAL A 40 3.65 -8.05 3.31
CA VAL A 40 2.25 -8.06 2.85
C VAL A 40 1.29 -7.42 3.87
N THR A 41 1.45 -7.74 5.16
CA THR A 41 0.60 -7.20 6.24
C THR A 41 0.66 -5.68 6.35
N LYS A 42 1.85 -5.07 6.18
CA LYS A 42 1.98 -3.61 6.23
C LYS A 42 1.33 -2.95 5.02
N ILE A 43 1.38 -3.59 3.85
CA ILE A 43 0.69 -3.10 2.65
C ILE A 43 -0.83 -3.20 2.83
N ASP A 44 -1.32 -4.27 3.46
CA ASP A 44 -2.74 -4.43 3.80
C ASP A 44 -3.23 -3.31 4.75
N ASP A 45 -2.44 -2.94 5.76
CA ASP A 45 -2.74 -1.81 6.65
C ASP A 45 -2.79 -0.46 5.89
N ILE A 46 -1.89 -0.24 4.93
CA ILE A 46 -1.89 0.97 4.11
C ILE A 46 -3.11 0.99 3.18
N LEU A 47 -3.47 -0.15 2.57
CA LEU A 47 -4.67 -0.28 1.74
C LEU A 47 -5.96 0.02 2.52
N LEU A 48 -6.02 -0.37 3.80
CA LEU A 48 -7.13 -0.02 4.68
C LEU A 48 -7.22 1.50 4.87
N ASN A 49 -6.10 2.16 5.19
CA ASN A 49 -6.05 3.61 5.33
C ASN A 49 -6.43 4.35 4.04
N VAL A 50 -6.01 3.84 2.87
CA VAL A 50 -6.38 4.39 1.56
C VAL A 50 -7.89 4.25 1.33
N ARG A 51 -8.51 3.14 1.72
CA ARG A 51 -9.96 2.96 1.61
C ARG A 51 -10.74 3.93 2.50
N ASP A 52 -10.29 4.11 3.74
CA ASP A 52 -10.92 5.07 4.66
C ASP A 52 -10.77 6.50 4.12
N ALA A 53 -9.62 6.83 3.55
CA ALA A 53 -9.36 8.10 2.88
C ALA A 53 -10.26 8.28 1.63
N GLU A 54 -10.45 7.25 0.79
CA GLU A 54 -11.42 7.29 -0.33
C GLU A 54 -12.85 7.56 0.17
N PHE A 55 -13.24 6.96 1.29
CA PHE A 55 -14.57 7.18 1.90
C PHE A 55 -14.77 8.64 2.35
N THR A 56 -13.69 9.36 2.68
CA THR A 56 -13.72 10.79 2.98
C THR A 56 -13.80 11.70 1.73
N GLY A 57 -13.89 11.11 0.53
CA GLY A 57 -14.04 11.82 -0.73
C GLY A 57 -12.72 12.11 -1.46
N LEU A 58 -11.66 11.37 -1.14
CA LEU A 58 -10.34 11.51 -1.75
C LEU A 58 -10.17 10.58 -2.94
N GLU A 59 -9.67 11.11 -4.04
CA GLU A 59 -9.39 10.32 -5.24
C GLU A 59 -8.01 9.66 -5.13
N LEU A 60 -7.98 8.42 -4.63
CA LEU A 60 -6.75 7.66 -4.37
C LEU A 60 -6.63 6.38 -5.21
N SER A 61 -7.39 6.28 -6.29
CA SER A 61 -7.39 5.15 -7.23
C SER A 61 -6.00 4.71 -7.68
N TRP A 62 -5.14 5.68 -8.04
CA TRP A 62 -3.76 5.44 -8.47
C TRP A 62 -2.92 4.77 -7.37
N MET A 63 -3.16 5.13 -6.11
CA MET A 63 -2.39 4.64 -4.97
C MET A 63 -2.83 3.22 -4.61
N LYS A 64 -4.15 2.99 -4.62
CA LYS A 64 -4.74 1.66 -4.43
C LYS A 64 -4.22 0.67 -5.46
N GLU A 65 -4.17 1.06 -6.73
CA GLU A 65 -3.58 0.25 -7.80
C GLU A 65 -2.10 -0.05 -7.53
N LYS A 66 -1.30 0.97 -7.22
CA LYS A 66 0.13 0.80 -6.93
C LYS A 66 0.39 -0.12 -5.74
N LEU A 67 -0.38 0.00 -4.66
CA LEU A 67 -0.25 -0.85 -3.47
C LEU A 67 -0.68 -2.28 -3.76
N THR A 68 -1.77 -2.48 -4.50
CA THR A 68 -2.25 -3.81 -4.90
C THR A 68 -1.21 -4.54 -5.74
N ASN A 69 -0.64 -3.86 -6.74
CA ASN A 69 0.41 -4.43 -7.59
C ASN A 69 1.68 -4.81 -6.80
N ASN A 70 2.07 -4.01 -5.79
CA ASN A 70 3.21 -4.36 -4.95
C ASN A 70 2.91 -5.54 -4.02
N ARG A 71 1.70 -5.57 -3.45
CA ARG A 71 1.22 -6.68 -2.63
C ARG A 71 1.32 -8.01 -3.36
N GLU A 72 0.86 -8.06 -4.61
CA GLU A 72 0.91 -9.25 -5.46
C GLU A 72 2.36 -9.70 -5.71
N LYS A 73 3.25 -8.77 -6.09
CA LYS A 73 4.68 -9.08 -6.29
C LYS A 73 5.36 -9.64 -5.05
N ILE A 74 5.07 -9.08 -3.88
CA ILE A 74 5.66 -9.58 -2.62
C ILE A 74 5.14 -10.98 -2.31
N LEU A 75 3.84 -11.21 -2.49
CA LEU A 75 3.24 -12.53 -2.28
C LEU A 75 3.82 -13.59 -3.23
N GLU A 76 4.05 -13.23 -4.50
CA GLU A 76 4.73 -14.09 -5.47
C GLU A 76 6.15 -14.44 -5.03
N HIS A 77 6.94 -13.44 -4.60
CA HIS A 77 8.29 -13.67 -4.10
C HIS A 77 8.31 -14.54 -2.84
N GLU A 78 7.44 -14.28 -1.86
CA GLU A 78 7.32 -15.09 -0.65
C GLU A 78 6.95 -16.54 -0.97
N THR A 79 6.07 -16.75 -1.94
CA THR A 79 5.68 -18.09 -2.40
C THR A 79 6.86 -18.79 -3.07
N MET A 80 7.60 -18.10 -3.93
CA MET A 80 8.77 -18.65 -4.60
C MET A 80 9.88 -19.02 -3.61
N ILE A 81 10.14 -18.18 -2.61
CA ILE A 81 11.10 -18.48 -1.54
C ILE A 81 10.70 -19.76 -0.81
N LYS A 82 9.44 -19.89 -0.38
CA LYS A 82 8.96 -21.12 0.30
C LYS A 82 9.13 -22.38 -0.54
N MET A 83 8.86 -22.30 -1.85
CA MET A 83 9.05 -23.45 -2.75
C MET A 83 10.53 -23.83 -2.87
N LEU A 84 11.42 -22.85 -2.94
CA LEU A 84 12.87 -23.09 -2.99
C LEU A 84 13.39 -23.69 -1.68
N GLU A 85 12.94 -23.16 -0.54
CA GLU A 85 13.27 -23.69 0.79
C GLU A 85 12.83 -25.16 0.94
N GLU A 86 11.62 -25.50 0.50
CA GLU A 86 11.12 -26.88 0.53
C GLU A 86 11.92 -27.79 -0.42
N THR A 87 12.26 -27.31 -1.61
CA THR A 87 13.09 -28.06 -2.57
C THR A 87 14.47 -28.37 -1.99
N ILE A 88 15.12 -27.38 -1.36
CA ILE A 88 16.41 -27.56 -0.68
C ILE A 88 16.28 -28.58 0.46
N ARG A 89 15.21 -28.48 1.27
CA ARG A 89 14.94 -29.41 2.37
C ARG A 89 14.79 -30.85 1.87
N GLN A 90 14.03 -31.06 0.80
CA GLN A 90 13.84 -32.39 0.20
C GLN A 90 15.14 -32.95 -0.35
N THR A 91 15.90 -32.13 -1.09
CA THR A 91 17.20 -32.54 -1.65
C THR A 91 18.19 -32.95 -0.54
N ASN A 92 18.21 -32.23 0.58
CA ASN A 92 19.06 -32.55 1.74
C ASN A 92 18.62 -33.82 2.50
N LEU A 93 17.36 -34.25 2.37
CA LEU A 93 16.86 -35.50 2.97
C LEU A 93 17.13 -36.73 2.09
N GLU A 94 17.38 -36.52 0.80
CA GLU A 94 17.68 -37.56 -0.19
C GLU A 94 19.18 -37.85 -0.35
N LEU A 95 20.04 -37.06 0.32
CA LEU A 95 21.50 -37.22 0.41
C LEU A 95 21.92 -37.94 1.70
#